data_AF-A0A7C7P1Z2-F1
#
_entry.id   AF-A0A7C7P1Z2-F1
#
_cell.length_a   1.000
_cell.length_b   1.000
_cell.length_c   1.000
_cell.angle_alpha   90.00
_cell.angle_beta   90.00
_cell.angle_gamma   90.00
#
_symmetry.space_group_name_H-M   'P 1'
#
loop_
_entity.id
_entity.type
_entity.pdbx_description
1 polymer ?
#
loop_
_entity_poly.entity_id
_entity_poly.type
_entity_poly.pdbx_seq_one_letter_code
_entity_poly.pdbx_strand_id
1 'polypeptide(L)'
;MKKILITASAFYLSICQKAYAKLPTAVPPSTGSANGNWLELLKGYIKDASLLLGLTLSVVGFIWLSWIAFSDINQARTGRKEWGEVGVTVIAGAGVFAFVSYLLYQASDVFK
;
A
#
# COMPACT_ATOMS: atom_id res chain seq x y z
N MET A 1 14.20 60.00 14.06
CA MET A 1 13.09 59.05 14.30
C MET A 1 12.85 58.09 13.12
N LYS A 2 12.73 58.57 11.86
CA LYS A 2 12.52 57.71 10.68
C LYS A 2 13.58 56.60 10.48
N LYS A 3 14.87 56.90 10.71
CA LYS A 3 15.96 55.91 10.55
C LYS A 3 15.87 54.75 11.55
N ILE A 4 15.53 55.05 12.81
CA ILE A 4 15.34 54.04 13.88
C ILE A 4 14.16 53.12 13.57
N LEU A 5 13.09 53.67 12.99
CA LEU A 5 11.90 52.93 12.57
C LEU A 5 12.20 51.97 11.41
N ILE A 6 13.05 52.38 10.47
CA ILE A 6 13.47 51.55 9.33
C ILE A 6 14.39 50.42 9.81
N THR A 7 15.33 50.69 10.71
CA THR A 7 16.24 49.67 11.26
C THR A 7 15.50 48.66 12.13
N ALA A 8 14.52 49.10 12.93
CA ALA A 8 13.68 48.21 13.72
C ALA A 8 12.80 47.30 12.84
N SER A 9 12.22 47.85 11.76
CA SER A 9 11.45 47.07 10.77
C SER A 9 12.31 46.01 10.07
N ALA A 10 13.53 46.36 9.65
CA ALA A 10 14.46 45.42 9.03
C ALA A 10 14.88 44.29 9.99
N PHE A 11 15.11 44.62 11.27
CA PHE A 11 15.43 43.63 12.30
C PHE A 11 14.25 42.68 12.56
N TYR A 12 13.02 43.20 12.56
CA TYR A 12 11.80 42.41 12.69
C TYR A 12 11.59 41.45 11.51
N LEU A 13 11.89 41.90 10.28
CA LEU A 13 11.89 41.07 9.07
C LEU A 13 12.96 39.96 9.11
N SER A 14 14.17 40.26 9.60
CA SER A 14 15.25 39.27 9.74
C SER A 14 14.95 38.18 10.78
N ILE A 15 14.24 38.52 11.86
CA ILE A 15 13.79 37.54 12.87
C ILE A 15 12.65 36.66 12.31
N CYS A 16 11.81 37.22 11.44
CA CYS A 16 10.68 36.51 10.83
C CYS A 16 11.09 35.55 9.69
N GLN A 17 12.31 35.64 9.15
CA GLN A 17 12.78 34.73 8.09
C GLN A 17 12.97 33.28 8.53
N LYS A 18 12.94 32.98 9.84
CA LYS A 18 12.98 31.60 10.36
C LYS A 18 11.60 30.91 10.34
N ALA A 19 10.57 31.58 9.82
CA ALA A 19 9.25 31.01 9.57
C ALA A 19 9.12 30.34 8.19
N TYR A 20 10.22 29.94 7.55
CA TYR A 20 10.16 28.83 6.60
C TYR A 20 9.76 27.59 7.39
N ALA A 21 8.46 27.36 7.44
CA ALA A 21 7.84 26.17 7.93
C ALA A 21 8.68 24.97 7.47
N LYS A 22 9.14 24.19 8.44
CA LYS A 22 9.60 22.83 8.20
C LYS A 22 8.36 22.05 7.77
N LEU A 23 7.91 22.26 6.53
CA LEU A 23 6.80 21.50 5.96
C LEU A 23 7.22 20.03 6.05
N PRO A 24 6.29 19.11 6.39
CA PRO A 24 6.52 17.69 6.22
C PRO A 24 7.09 17.47 4.81
N THR A 25 8.31 16.94 4.73
CA THR A 25 8.94 16.63 3.44
C THR A 25 8.15 15.47 2.84
N ALA A 26 7.72 15.61 1.58
CA ALA A 26 7.07 14.51 0.87
C ALA A 26 7.99 13.29 0.89
N VAL A 27 7.48 12.16 1.36
CA VAL A 27 8.23 10.89 1.37
C VAL A 27 8.33 10.44 -0.09
N PRO A 28 9.55 10.32 -0.65
CA PRO A 28 9.70 9.87 -2.03
C PRO A 28 9.22 8.41 -2.16
N PRO A 29 8.74 8.00 -3.35
CA PRO A 29 8.40 6.61 -3.60
C PRO A 29 9.66 5.73 -3.48
N SER A 30 9.46 4.42 -3.28
CA SER A 30 10.55 3.44 -3.12
C SER A 30 11.54 3.42 -4.29
N THR A 31 11.12 3.92 -5.46
CA THR A 31 11.92 4.05 -6.68
C THR A 31 12.80 5.30 -6.73
N GLY A 32 12.69 6.23 -5.77
CA GLY A 32 13.52 7.44 -5.69
C GLY A 32 12.77 8.74 -6.02
N SER A 33 13.42 9.88 -5.72
CA SER A 33 12.82 11.21 -5.87
C SER A 33 12.81 11.71 -7.33
N ALA A 34 11.85 12.57 -7.67
CA ALA A 34 11.74 13.17 -9.00
C ALA A 34 12.96 14.06 -9.31
N ASN A 35 13.90 13.55 -10.11
CA ASN A 35 14.95 14.35 -10.73
C ASN A 35 14.40 15.16 -11.93
N GLY A 36 13.29 15.87 -11.75
CA GLY A 36 12.60 16.63 -12.81
C GLY A 36 11.66 15.82 -13.72
N ASN A 37 11.55 14.50 -13.51
CA ASN A 37 10.73 13.61 -14.33
C ASN A 37 9.43 13.21 -13.60
N TRP A 38 8.40 14.06 -13.74
CA TRP A 38 7.13 13.92 -13.00
C TRP A 38 6.34 12.65 -13.33
N LEU A 39 6.48 12.12 -14.54
CA LEU A 39 5.84 10.87 -14.95
C LEU A 39 6.42 9.66 -14.20
N GLU A 40 7.73 9.67 -13.97
CA GLU A 40 8.44 8.61 -13.25
C GLU A 40 8.08 8.60 -11.77
N LEU A 41 7.91 9.80 -11.19
CA LEU A 41 7.41 9.96 -9.83
C LEU A 41 6.01 9.36 -9.66
N LEU A 42 5.09 9.64 -10.60
CA LEU A 42 3.73 9.10 -10.57
C LEU A 42 3.74 7.57 -10.66
N LYS A 43 4.56 7.00 -11.56
CA LYS A 43 4.73 5.54 -11.68
C LYS A 43 5.24 4.92 -10.38
N GLY A 44 6.20 5.56 -9.72
CA GLY A 44 6.71 5.13 -8.41
C GLY A 44 5.62 5.06 -7.34
N TYR A 45 4.78 6.09 -7.23
CA TYR A 45 3.65 6.07 -6.29
C TYR A 45 2.59 5.03 -6.65
N ILE A 46 2.28 4.85 -7.93
CA ILE A 46 1.34 3.81 -8.37
C ILE A 46 1.88 2.43 -8.03
N LYS A 47 3.17 2.17 -8.27
CA LYS A 47 3.82 0.91 -7.91
C LYS A 47 3.70 0.61 -6.41
N ASP A 48 4.05 1.58 -5.56
CA ASP A 48 4.00 1.40 -4.11
C ASP A 48 2.55 1.21 -3.62
N ALA A 49 1.59 1.96 -4.17
CA ALA A 49 0.17 1.81 -3.86
C ALA A 49 -0.38 0.45 -4.31
N SER A 50 -0.05 0.00 -5.52
CA SER A 50 -0.46 -1.30 -6.06
C SER A 50 0.13 -2.46 -5.27
N LEU A 51 1.38 -2.36 -4.83
CA LEU A 51 2.01 -3.35 -3.94
C LEU A 51 1.28 -3.44 -2.60
N LEU A 52 1.01 -2.30 -1.97
CA LEU A 52 0.30 -2.26 -0.69
C LEU A 52 -1.13 -2.80 -0.81
N LEU A 53 -1.85 -2.41 -1.87
CA LEU A 53 -3.20 -2.91 -2.16
C LEU A 53 -3.20 -4.41 -2.43
N GLY A 54 -2.26 -4.89 -3.25
CA GLY A 54 -2.12 -6.31 -3.56
C GLY A 54 -1.84 -7.15 -2.31
N LEU A 55 -0.95 -6.68 -1.44
CA LEU A 55 -0.66 -7.34 -0.15
C LEU A 55 -1.91 -7.40 0.73
N THR A 56 -2.62 -6.28 0.86
CA THR A 56 -3.83 -6.20 1.71
C THR A 56 -4.94 -7.11 1.20
N LEU A 57 -5.18 -7.14 -0.11
CA LEU A 57 -6.16 -8.03 -0.74
C LEU A 57 -5.81 -9.51 -0.56
N SER A 58 -4.52 -9.85 -0.61
CA SER A 58 -4.05 -11.21 -0.35
C SER A 58 -4.39 -11.67 1.07
N VAL A 59 -4.16 -10.81 2.07
CA VAL A 59 -4.53 -11.10 3.47
C VAL A 59 -6.03 -11.30 3.63
N VAL A 60 -6.85 -10.40 3.06
CA VAL A 60 -8.32 -10.50 3.11
C VAL A 60 -8.81 -11.78 2.44
N GLY A 61 -8.26 -12.11 1.26
CA GLY A 61 -8.58 -13.34 0.53
C GLY A 61 -8.24 -14.59 1.34
N PHE A 62 -7.12 -14.59 2.06
CA PHE A 62 -6.72 -15.72 2.91
C PHE A 62 -7.67 -15.93 4.09
N ILE A 63 -8.13 -14.84 4.72
CA ILE A 63 -9.14 -14.89 5.78
C ILE A 63 -10.45 -15.45 5.23
N TRP A 64 -10.86 -15.00 4.05
CA TRP A 64 -12.08 -15.49 3.39
C TRP A 64 -12.00 -16.98 3.02
N LEU A 65 -10.88 -17.43 2.47
CA LEU A 65 -10.65 -18.86 2.18
C LEU A 65 -10.67 -19.71 3.44
N SER A 66 -10.04 -19.22 4.52
CA SER A 66 -10.05 -19.88 5.82
C SER A 66 -11.48 -20.04 6.35
N TRP A 67 -12.32 -19.00 6.20
CA TRP A 67 -13.74 -19.06 6.57
C TRP A 67 -14.49 -20.16 5.83
N ILE A 68 -14.32 -20.27 4.51
CA ILE A 68 -14.95 -21.32 3.68
C ILE A 68 -14.51 -22.70 4.16
N ALA A 69 -13.20 -22.89 4.36
CA ALA A 69 -12.65 -24.16 4.82
C ALA A 69 -13.22 -24.58 6.19
N PHE A 70 -13.35 -23.64 7.14
CA PHE A 70 -13.95 -23.93 8.44
C PHE A 70 -15.43 -24.33 8.34
N SER A 71 -16.20 -23.67 7.48
CA SER A 71 -17.60 -24.02 7.23
C SER A 71 -17.73 -25.45 6.69
N ASP A 72 -16.88 -25.81 5.72
CA ASP A 72 -16.88 -27.13 5.11
C ASP A 72 -16.44 -28.24 6.06
N ILE A 73 -15.42 -27.98 6.89
CA ILE A 73 -15.00 -28.90 7.94
C ILE A 73 -16.16 -29.14 8.93
N ASN A 74 -16.88 -28.09 9.32
CA ASN A 74 -18.03 -28.25 10.21
C ASN A 74 -19.14 -29.09 9.56
N GLN A 75 -19.41 -28.90 8.27
CA GLN A 75 -20.38 -29.70 7.53
C GLN A 75 -19.98 -31.18 7.45
N ALA A 76 -18.70 -31.47 7.19
CA ALA A 76 -18.20 -32.85 7.19
C ALA A 76 -18.28 -33.51 8.57
N ARG A 77 -17.99 -32.77 9.65
CA ARG A 77 -18.15 -33.28 11.02
C ARG A 77 -19.60 -33.62 11.37
N THR A 78 -20.55 -32.88 10.79
CA THR A 78 -21.99 -33.16 10.96
C THR A 78 -22.55 -34.23 10.01
N GLY A 79 -21.70 -34.83 9.17
CA GLY A 79 -22.12 -35.82 8.17
C GLY A 79 -22.93 -35.26 7.01
N ARG A 80 -23.00 -33.92 6.86
CA ARG A 80 -23.72 -33.25 5.76
C ARG A 80 -22.89 -33.08 4.48
N LYS A 81 -21.58 -33.34 4.56
CA LYS A 81 -20.62 -33.25 3.45
C LYS A 81 -19.61 -34.39 3.57
N GLU A 82 -19.16 -34.96 2.46
CA GLU A 82 -18.07 -35.95 2.49
C GLU A 82 -16.72 -35.26 2.71
N TRP A 83 -15.81 -35.93 3.43
CA TRP A 83 -14.43 -35.46 3.61
C TRP A 83 -13.68 -35.28 2.29
N GLY A 84 -14.01 -36.10 1.27
CA GLY A 84 -13.48 -35.92 -0.08
C GLY A 84 -13.88 -34.59 -0.70
N GLU A 85 -15.14 -34.17 -0.52
CA GLU A 85 -15.65 -32.93 -1.06
C GLU A 85 -15.04 -31.70 -0.35
N VAL A 86 -14.82 -31.78 0.98
CA VAL A 86 -14.06 -30.75 1.72
C VAL A 86 -12.64 -30.62 1.18
N GLY A 87 -11.96 -31.74 0.93
CA GLY A 87 -10.61 -31.75 0.38
C GLY A 87 -10.53 -31.06 -0.98
N VAL A 88 -11.48 -31.32 -1.87
CA VAL A 88 -11.56 -30.67 -3.19
C VAL A 88 -11.74 -29.16 -3.05
N THR A 89 -12.64 -28.69 -2.18
CA THR A 89 -12.87 -27.25 -1.98
C THR A 89 -11.61 -26.54 -1.48
N VAL A 90 -10.89 -27.14 -0.52
CA VAL A 90 -9.66 -26.57 0.03
C VAL A 90 -8.54 -26.53 -1.02
N ILE A 91 -8.34 -27.61 -1.78
CA ILE A 91 -7.29 -27.68 -2.83
C ILE A 91 -7.60 -26.70 -3.96
N ALA A 92 -8.85 -26.64 -4.42
CA ALA A 92 -9.27 -25.71 -5.47
C ALA A 92 -9.07 -24.25 -5.02
N GLY A 93 -9.47 -23.92 -3.79
CA GLY A 93 -9.26 -22.60 -3.19
C GLY A 93 -7.77 -22.23 -3.12
N ALA A 94 -6.92 -23.15 -2.66
CA ALA A 94 -5.48 -22.94 -2.60
C ALA A 94 -4.85 -22.75 -3.99
N GLY A 95 -5.30 -23.51 -4.99
CA GLY A 95 -4.84 -23.38 -6.38
C GLY A 95 -5.18 -22.02 -6.99
N VAL A 96 -6.43 -21.57 -6.83
CA VAL A 96 -6.85 -20.23 -7.29
C VAL A 96 -6.06 -19.14 -6.56
N PHE A 97 -5.84 -19.28 -5.26
CA PHE A 97 -5.06 -18.32 -4.49
C PHE A 97 -3.60 -18.21 -4.98
N ALA A 98 -2.94 -19.34 -5.19
CA ALA A 98 -1.58 -19.38 -5.73
C ALA A 98 -1.51 -18.70 -7.11
N PHE A 99 -2.50 -18.96 -7.97
CA PHE A 99 -2.58 -18.33 -9.29
C PHE A 99 -2.75 -16.80 -9.21
N VAL A 100 -3.65 -16.31 -8.37
CA VAL A 100 -3.84 -14.86 -8.16
C VAL A 100 -2.59 -14.20 -7.57
N SER A 101 -1.93 -14.85 -6.60
CA SER A 101 -0.67 -14.34 -6.02
C SER A 101 0.44 -14.24 -7.07
N TYR A 102 0.52 -15.22 -7.98
CA TYR A 102 1.46 -15.19 -9.09
C TYR A 102 1.18 -14.04 -10.06
N LEU A 103 -0.10 -13.81 -10.42
CA LEU A 103 -0.47 -12.68 -11.27
C LEU A 103 -0.15 -11.33 -10.62
N LEU A 104 -0.34 -11.21 -9.31
CA LEU A 104 0.04 -10.01 -8.54
C LEU A 104 1.55 -9.75 -8.62
N TYR A 105 2.36 -10.80 -8.47
CA TYR A 105 3.81 -10.71 -8.62
C TYR A 105 4.19 -10.22 -10.02
N GLN A 106 3.62 -10.81 -11.08
CA GLN A 106 3.89 -10.35 -12.44
C GLN A 106 3.39 -8.94 -12.73
N ALA A 107 2.25 -8.54 -12.16
CA ALA A 107 1.76 -7.17 -12.29
C ALA A 107 2.69 -6.15 -11.62
N SER A 108 3.34 -6.51 -10.49
CA SER A 108 4.30 -5.63 -9.82
C SER A 108 5.54 -5.34 -10.66
N ASP A 109 5.91 -6.28 -11.55
CA ASP A 109 7.03 -6.15 -12.47
C ASP A 109 6.75 -5.24 -13.67
N VAL A 110 5.48 -5.00 -14.02
CA VAL A 110 5.08 -4.10 -15.12
C VAL A 110 5.43 -2.64 -14.81
N PHE A 111 5.51 -2.28 -13.53
CA PHE A 111 5.77 -0.90 -13.07
C PHE A 111 7.24 -0.63 -12.75
N LYS A 112 8.17 -1.48 -13.22
CA LYS A 112 9.61 -1.24 -13.16
C LYS A 112 10.04 -0.06 -14.04
#